data_AF-A0A354YYL7-F1
#
_entry.id   AF-A0A354YYL7-F1
#
_cell.length_a   1.000
_cell.length_b   1.000
_cell.length_c   1.000
_cell.angle_alpha   90.00
_cell.angle_beta   90.00
_cell.angle_gamma   90.00
#
_symmetry.space_group_name_H-M   'P 1'
#
loop_
_entity.id
_entity.type
_entity.pdbx_description
1 polymer ?
#
loop_
_entity_poly.entity_id
_entity_poly.type
_entity_poly.pdbx_seq_one_letter_code
_entity_poly.pdbx_strand_id
1 'polypeptide(L)'
;KDLTNEETRYLLTNLPPDDRTTLFEELPGQVTQRLLNLLNPDDLKEARLLLGYPEESVGRLMTPDYVAVRPQWTIQEAINHIRLKARNSETLHTIYVIDESWKLLDSLELSLLILANPQETVEAIMSKSFISLSA
;
A
#
# COMPACT_ATOMS: atom_id res chain seq x y z
N LYS A 1 2.19 -31.82 10.84
CA LYS A 1 3.58 -31.32 10.98
C LYS A 1 3.44 -29.85 11.27
N ASP A 2 3.93 -29.40 12.42
CA ASP A 2 3.88 -27.98 12.77
C ASP A 2 4.90 -27.22 11.93
N LEU A 3 4.54 -26.00 11.52
CA LEU A 3 5.44 -25.11 10.80
C LEU A 3 6.57 -24.65 11.74
N THR A 4 7.79 -24.62 11.23
CA THR A 4 8.92 -24.02 11.94
C THR A 4 8.73 -22.49 12.03
N ASN A 5 9.44 -21.84 12.95
CA ASN A 5 9.42 -20.38 13.05
C ASN A 5 9.92 -19.70 11.76
N GLU A 6 10.87 -20.32 11.04
CA GLU A 6 11.37 -19.81 9.76
C GLU A 6 10.31 -19.92 8.66
N GLU A 7 9.64 -21.07 8.53
CA GLU A 7 8.54 -21.24 7.57
C GLU A 7 7.38 -20.29 7.89
N THR A 8 7.05 -20.12 9.17
CA THR A 8 5.99 -19.21 9.62
C THR A 8 6.34 -17.76 9.28
N ARG A 9 7.58 -17.32 9.56
CA ARG A 9 8.04 -15.97 9.19
C ARG A 9 7.97 -15.76 7.68
N TYR A 10 8.45 -16.73 6.91
CA TYR A 10 8.41 -16.66 5.46
C TYR A 10 6.97 -16.48 4.96
N LEU A 11 6.02 -17.26 5.48
CA LEU A 11 4.61 -17.12 5.10
C LEU A 11 4.06 -15.74 5.48
N LEU A 12 4.30 -15.27 6.70
CA LEU A 12 3.80 -13.98 7.19
C LEU A 12 4.33 -12.78 6.40
N THR A 13 5.59 -12.84 5.94
CA THR A 13 6.19 -11.77 5.13
C THR A 13 5.68 -11.77 3.69
N ASN A 14 5.18 -12.90 3.18
CA ASN A 14 4.63 -12.98 1.82
C ASN A 14 3.10 -12.79 1.78
N LEU A 15 2.44 -12.62 2.92
CA LEU A 15 1.03 -12.23 2.95
C LEU A 15 0.91 -10.71 2.73
N PRO A 16 -0.07 -10.26 1.92
CA PRO A 16 -0.46 -8.86 1.87
C PRO A 16 -0.74 -8.29 3.28
N PRO A 17 -0.44 -7.01 3.55
CA PRO A 17 -0.58 -6.47 4.90
C PRO A 17 -2.01 -6.51 5.47
N ASP A 18 -3.02 -6.35 4.62
CA ASP A 18 -4.45 -6.45 4.94
C ASP A 18 -4.88 -7.90 5.23
N ASP A 19 -4.48 -8.87 4.40
CA ASP A 19 -4.70 -10.30 4.63
C ASP A 19 -4.03 -10.77 5.93
N ARG A 20 -2.80 -10.29 6.17
CA ARG A 20 -2.05 -10.55 7.40
C ARG A 20 -2.77 -9.98 8.62
N THR A 21 -3.38 -8.80 8.49
CA THR A 21 -4.17 -8.19 9.57
C THR A 21 -5.40 -9.03 9.86
N THR A 22 -6.17 -9.41 8.83
CA THR A 22 -7.34 -10.29 8.95
C THR A 22 -6.98 -11.61 9.65
N LEU A 23 -5.85 -12.23 9.29
CA LEU A 23 -5.36 -13.44 9.95
C LEU A 23 -5.13 -13.23 11.45
N PHE A 24 -4.60 -12.07 11.87
CA PHE A 24 -4.33 -11.79 13.27
C PHE A 24 -5.59 -11.59 14.12
N GLU A 25 -6.70 -11.18 13.50
CA GLU A 25 -8.00 -10.99 14.16
C GLU A 25 -8.72 -12.32 14.45
N GLU A 26 -8.55 -13.29 13.56
CA GLU A 26 -9.11 -14.64 13.70
C GLU A 26 -8.37 -15.51 14.73
N LEU A 27 -7.21 -15.04 15.22
CA LEU A 27 -6.34 -15.81 16.11
C LEU A 27 -6.46 -15.36 17.57
N PRO A 28 -6.31 -16.29 18.54
CA PRO A 28 -6.24 -15.92 19.95
C PRO A 28 -5.06 -14.98 20.23
N GLY A 29 -5.25 -13.98 21.09
CA GLY A 29 -4.26 -12.92 21.32
C GLY A 29 -2.85 -13.41 21.71
N GLN A 30 -2.72 -14.56 22.39
CA GLN A 30 -1.42 -15.16 22.70
C GLN A 30 -0.67 -15.63 21.44
N VAL A 31 -1.40 -16.20 20.47
CA VAL A 31 -0.86 -16.64 19.18
C VAL A 31 -0.50 -15.41 18.35
N THR A 32 -1.41 -14.43 18.26
CA THR A 32 -1.17 -13.17 17.53
C THR A 32 0.08 -12.46 18.04
N GLN A 33 0.25 -12.31 19.36
CA GLN A 33 1.45 -11.70 19.93
C GLN A 33 2.73 -12.45 19.56
N ARG A 34 2.69 -13.79 19.54
CA ARG A 34 3.83 -14.61 19.13
C ARG A 34 4.17 -14.39 17.66
N LEU A 35 3.18 -14.34 16.77
CA LEU A 35 3.38 -14.13 15.34
C LEU A 35 3.88 -12.71 15.03
N LEU A 36 3.36 -11.69 15.70
CA LEU A 36 3.84 -10.31 15.59
C LEU A 36 5.33 -10.20 15.94
N ASN A 37 5.81 -10.96 16.93
CA ASN A 37 7.22 -10.99 17.31
C ASN A 37 8.13 -11.68 16.27
N LEU A 38 7.58 -12.37 15.25
CA LEU A 38 8.35 -12.99 14.17
C LEU A 38 8.55 -12.06 12.97
N LEU A 39 7.76 -10.99 12.86
CA LEU A 39 7.82 -10.01 11.78
C LEU A 39 9.09 -9.17 11.85
N ASN A 40 9.53 -8.67 10.69
CA ASN A 40 10.56 -7.64 10.64
C ASN A 40 9.99 -6.29 11.12
N PRO A 41 10.83 -5.27 11.40
CA PRO A 41 10.37 -3.99 11.92
C PRO A 41 9.36 -3.25 11.05
N ASP A 42 9.46 -3.35 9.72
CA ASP A 42 8.58 -2.67 8.77
C ASP A 42 7.21 -3.34 8.72
N ASP A 43 7.18 -4.67 8.55
CA ASP A 43 5.97 -5.49 8.60
C ASP A 43 5.22 -5.31 9.93
N LEU A 44 5.95 -5.27 11.05
CA LEU A 44 5.36 -5.07 12.38
C LEU A 44 4.74 -3.68 12.53
N LYS A 45 5.36 -2.66 11.94
CA LYS A 45 4.83 -1.29 11.96
C LYS A 45 3.54 -1.20 11.15
N GLU A 46 3.49 -1.82 9.98
CA GLU A 46 2.27 -1.90 9.15
C GLU A 46 1.15 -2.66 9.86
N ALA A 47 1.44 -3.84 10.39
CA ALA A 47 0.45 -4.64 11.11
C ALA A 47 -0.13 -3.87 12.32
N ARG A 48 0.70 -3.14 13.07
CA ARG A 48 0.22 -2.30 14.18
C ARG A 48 -0.61 -1.12 13.73
N LEU A 49 -0.26 -0.51 12.60
CA LEU A 49 -1.05 0.59 12.03
C LEU A 49 -2.45 0.08 11.67
N LEU A 50 -2.54 -1.03 10.94
CA LEU A 50 -3.81 -1.61 10.52
C LEU A 50 -4.63 -2.10 11.71
N LEU A 51 -4.04 -2.85 12.65
CA LEU A 51 -4.67 -3.27 13.92
C LEU A 51 -5.06 -2.11 14.85
N GLY A 52 -4.53 -0.91 14.61
CA GLY A 52 -4.86 0.29 15.37
C GLY A 52 -6.17 0.97 14.96
N TYR A 53 -6.68 0.70 13.76
CA TYR A 53 -7.99 1.21 13.32
C TYR A 53 -9.14 0.51 14.05
N PRO A 54 -10.38 1.04 14.02
CA PRO A 54 -11.55 0.28 14.44
C PRO A 54 -11.77 -0.94 13.52
N GLU A 55 -12.19 -2.07 14.07
CA GLU A 55 -12.36 -3.36 13.36
C GLU A 55 -13.23 -3.26 12.10
N GLU A 56 -14.31 -2.49 12.16
CA GLU A 56 -15.25 -2.31 11.04
C GLU A 56 -14.96 -1.05 10.19
N SER A 57 -13.76 -0.47 10.30
CA SER A 57 -13.40 0.76 9.56
C SER A 57 -12.69 0.47 8.25
N VAL A 58 -12.81 1.39 7.29
CA VAL A 58 -12.10 1.28 6.01
C VAL A 58 -10.58 1.27 6.19
N GLY A 59 -10.06 1.87 7.27
CA GLY A 59 -8.64 1.82 7.62
C GLY A 59 -8.18 0.45 8.08
N ARG A 60 -9.09 -0.37 8.60
CA ARG A 60 -8.79 -1.77 8.95
C ARG A 60 -8.72 -2.67 7.71
N LEU A 61 -9.57 -2.39 6.73
CA LEU A 61 -9.68 -3.15 5.48
C LEU A 61 -8.70 -2.70 4.39
N MET A 62 -8.00 -1.58 4.56
CA MET A 62 -7.10 -1.05 3.52
C MET A 62 -5.75 -1.76 3.50
N THR A 63 -5.09 -1.69 2.36
CA THR A 63 -3.70 -2.06 2.19
C THR A 63 -2.80 -0.81 2.08
N PRO A 64 -1.62 -0.79 2.73
CA PRO A 64 -0.63 0.26 2.53
C PRO A 64 0.19 0.09 1.24
N ASP A 65 -0.01 -1.01 0.50
CA ASP A 65 0.75 -1.35 -0.71
C ASP A 65 0.18 -0.66 -1.96
N TYR A 66 0.37 0.66 -2.03
CA TYR A 66 0.00 1.48 -3.18
C TYR A 66 1.18 2.27 -3.75
N VAL A 67 1.05 2.69 -5.01
CA VAL A 67 2.01 3.60 -5.64
C VAL A 67 1.47 5.02 -5.66
N ALA A 68 2.31 5.94 -5.20
CA ALA A 68 2.05 7.36 -5.18
C ALA A 68 3.15 8.16 -5.92
N VAL A 69 2.75 9.22 -6.62
CA VAL A 69 3.65 10.12 -7.38
C VAL A 69 3.39 11.58 -7.01
N ARG A 70 4.31 12.46 -7.43
CA ARG A 70 4.22 13.90 -7.18
C ARG A 70 3.69 14.65 -8.41
N PRO A 71 2.87 15.69 -8.25
CA PRO A 71 2.29 16.45 -9.37
C PRO A 71 3.37 17.14 -10.23
N GLN A 72 4.47 17.59 -9.62
CA GLN A 72 5.56 18.27 -10.31
C GLN A 72 6.51 17.33 -11.09
N TRP A 73 6.39 16.01 -10.93
CA TRP A 73 7.22 15.07 -11.68
C TRP A 73 6.81 15.04 -13.14
N THR A 74 7.78 14.83 -14.02
CA THR A 74 7.52 14.46 -15.40
C THR A 74 6.87 13.07 -15.46
N ILE A 75 6.10 12.80 -16.51
CA ILE A 75 5.55 11.47 -16.77
C ILE A 75 6.67 10.42 -16.82
N GLN A 76 7.84 10.77 -17.38
CA GLN A 76 8.99 9.87 -17.42
C GLN A 76 9.52 9.52 -16.02
N GLU A 77 9.63 10.49 -15.12
CA GLU A 77 10.04 10.26 -13.72
C GLU A 77 8.99 9.41 -12.98
N ALA A 78 7.71 9.72 -13.15
CA ALA A 78 6.61 8.97 -12.55
C ALA A 78 6.63 7.50 -13.00
N ILE A 79 6.74 7.22 -14.30
CA ILE A 79 6.84 5.85 -14.82
C ILE A 79 8.07 5.13 -14.29
N ASN A 80 9.22 5.80 -14.21
CA ASN A 80 10.43 5.19 -13.65
C ASN A 80 10.26 4.85 -12.17
N HIS A 81 9.62 5.74 -11.39
CA HIS A 81 9.28 5.48 -10.00
C HIS A 81 8.32 4.29 -9.87
N ILE A 82 7.26 4.26 -10.69
CA ILE A 82 6.29 3.15 -10.73
C ILE A 82 7.01 1.84 -11.02
N ARG A 83 7.91 1.79 -12.02
CA ARG A 83 8.67 0.56 -12.33
C ARG A 83 9.53 0.05 -11.16
N LEU A 84 10.07 0.94 -10.34
CA LEU A 84 10.86 0.59 -9.16
C LEU A 84 9.98 0.07 -8.01
N LYS A 85 8.76 0.62 -7.85
CA LYS A 85 7.84 0.30 -6.76
C LYS A 85 6.81 -0.78 -7.11
N ALA A 86 6.64 -1.07 -8.40
CA ALA A 86 5.57 -1.90 -8.93
C ALA A 86 5.51 -3.33 -8.37
N ARG A 87 6.65 -3.86 -7.89
CA ARG A 87 6.73 -5.22 -7.35
C ARG A 87 6.13 -5.36 -5.94
N ASN A 88 5.94 -4.24 -5.25
CA ASN A 88 5.49 -4.20 -3.86
C ASN A 88 4.13 -3.48 -3.74
N SER A 89 3.37 -3.38 -4.84
CA SER A 89 2.07 -2.72 -4.86
C SER A 89 1.02 -3.78 -5.15
N GLU A 90 -0.10 -3.74 -4.44
CA GLU A 90 -1.18 -4.70 -4.61
C GLU A 90 -1.82 -4.60 -5.99
N THR A 91 -2.04 -3.37 -6.45
CA THR A 91 -2.50 -3.08 -7.80
C THR A 91 -1.71 -1.93 -8.42
N LEU A 92 -1.49 -2.01 -9.73
CA LEU A 92 -0.89 -0.93 -10.53
C LEU A 92 -1.91 -0.24 -11.42
N HIS A 93 -3.20 -0.57 -11.27
CA HIS A 93 -4.22 0.03 -12.11
C HIS A 93 -4.38 1.52 -11.83
N THR A 94 -4.31 1.90 -10.56
CA THR A 94 -4.49 3.27 -10.07
C THR A 94 -3.21 3.77 -9.41
N ILE A 95 -2.78 4.97 -9.81
CA ILE A 95 -1.65 5.69 -9.26
C ILE A 95 -2.17 6.92 -8.55
N TYR A 96 -1.81 7.07 -7.28
CA TYR A 96 -2.24 8.21 -6.48
C TYR A 96 -1.29 9.39 -6.66
N VAL A 97 -1.84 10.60 -6.75
CA VAL A 97 -1.05 11.84 -6.80
C VAL A 97 -1.17 12.53 -5.45
N ILE A 98 -0.04 12.82 -4.81
CA ILE A 98 0.01 13.36 -3.45
C ILE A 98 0.93 14.58 -3.31
N ASP A 99 0.55 15.51 -2.43
CA ASP A 99 1.39 16.64 -2.04
C ASP A 99 2.46 16.26 -1.00
N GLU A 100 3.39 17.18 -0.72
CA GLU A 100 4.49 16.97 0.24
C GLU A 100 4.02 16.57 1.65
N SER A 101 2.77 16.89 2.01
CA SER A 101 2.13 16.54 3.29
C SER A 101 1.37 15.19 3.25
N TRP A 102 1.54 14.40 2.18
CA TRP A 102 0.85 13.12 1.95
C TRP A 102 -0.68 13.26 1.77
N LYS A 103 -1.16 14.44 1.37
CA LYS A 103 -2.56 14.62 1.04
C LYS A 103 -2.83 14.16 -0.39
N LEU A 104 -3.89 13.37 -0.57
CA LEU A 104 -4.40 12.98 -1.88
C LEU A 104 -4.87 14.20 -2.68
N LEU A 105 -4.33 14.34 -3.89
CA LEU A 105 -4.68 15.40 -4.85
C LEU A 105 -5.48 14.86 -6.03
N ASP A 106 -5.17 13.65 -6.49
CA ASP A 106 -5.88 12.97 -7.59
C ASP A 106 -5.56 11.47 -7.64
N SER A 107 -6.31 10.72 -8.42
CA SER A 107 -6.06 9.31 -8.74
C SER A 107 -6.08 9.12 -10.25
N LEU A 108 -5.00 8.58 -10.82
CA LEU A 108 -4.85 8.40 -12.26
C LEU A 108 -4.79 6.92 -12.62
N GLU A 109 -5.42 6.53 -13.72
CA GLU A 109 -5.19 5.20 -14.28
C GLU A 109 -3.77 5.13 -14.86
N LEU A 110 -3.08 4.01 -14.64
CA LEU A 110 -1.74 3.80 -15.22
C LEU A 110 -1.75 3.89 -16.75
N SER A 111 -2.85 3.48 -17.39
CA SER A 111 -3.08 3.62 -18.84
C SER A 111 -2.87 5.06 -19.32
N LEU A 112 -3.34 6.05 -18.54
CA LEU A 112 -3.20 7.47 -18.85
C LEU A 112 -1.73 7.92 -18.82
N LEU A 113 -0.97 7.49 -17.79
CA LEU A 113 0.46 7.80 -17.72
C LEU A 113 1.24 7.20 -18.89
N ILE A 114 0.90 5.99 -19.32
CA ILE A 114 1.58 5.31 -20.45
C ILE A 114 1.36 6.05 -21.78
N LEU A 115 0.17 6.65 -21.97
CA LEU A 115 -0.20 7.36 -23.20
C LEU A 115 0.23 8.83 -23.23
N ALA A 116 0.53 9.41 -22.06
CA ALA A 116 0.92 10.82 -21.93
C ALA A 116 2.32 11.11 -22.50
N ASN A 117 2.60 12.38 -22.80
CA ASN A 117 3.92 12.77 -23.26
C ASN A 117 4.93 12.65 -22.10
N PRO A 118 6.07 11.95 -22.29
CA PRO A 118 7.08 11.78 -21.24
C PRO A 118 7.61 13.07 -20.60
N GLN A 119 7.54 14.20 -21.34
CA GLN A 119 8.02 15.51 -20.90
C GLN A 119 6.96 16.38 -20.22
N GLU A 120 5.68 15.99 -20.31
CA GLU A 120 4.63 16.67 -19.55
C GLU A 120 4.75 16.32 -18.06
N THR A 121 4.21 17.18 -17.20
CA THR A 121 4.12 16.90 -15.77
C THR A 121 2.90 16.05 -15.46
N VAL A 122 2.93 15.33 -14.34
CA VAL A 122 1.74 14.63 -13.81
C VAL A 122 0.59 15.62 -13.62
N GLU A 123 0.87 16.84 -13.16
CA GLU A 123 -0.14 17.89 -13.00
C GLU A 123 -0.89 18.23 -14.30
N ALA A 124 -0.22 18.16 -15.46
CA ALA A 124 -0.84 18.48 -16.74
C ALA A 124 -1.94 17.49 -17.15
N ILE A 125 -1.88 16.26 -16.66
CA ILE A 125 -2.86 15.19 -16.97
C ILE A 125 -3.85 14.93 -15.82
N MET A 126 -3.73 15.66 -14.71
CA MET A 126 -4.65 15.55 -13.57
C MET A 126 -6.04 16.07 -13.92
N SER A 127 -7.07 15.37 -13.45
CA SER A 127 -8.47 15.80 -13.53
C SER A 127 -8.98 16.43 -12.24
N LYS A 128 -8.26 16.22 -11.12
CA LYS A 128 -8.62 16.62 -9.74
C LYS A 128 -9.99 16.07 -9.31
N SER A 129 -10.41 14.95 -9.90
CA SER A 129 -11.68 14.31 -9.64
C SER A 129 -11.43 12.93 -9.06
N PHE A 130 -11.39 12.85 -7.74
CA PHE A 130 -11.20 11.60 -7.01
C PHE A 130 -12.29 11.41 -5.95
N ILE A 131 -12.54 10.16 -5.59
CA ILE A 131 -13.39 9.76 -4.47
C ILE A 131 -12.46 9.24 -3.37
N SER A 132 -12.74 9.61 -2.11
CA SER A 132 -11.98 9.12 -0.96
C SER A 132 -12.92 8.75 0.18
N LEU A 133 -12.47 7.83 1.04
CA LEU A 133 -13.13 7.44 2.27
C LEU A 133 -12.24 7.84 3.44
N SER A 134 -12.84 8.12 4.60
CA SER A 134 -12.11 8.41 5.84
C SER A 134 -12.09 7.18 6.72
N ALA A 135 -10.92 6.86 7.26
CA ALA A 135 -10.67 5.73 8.15
C ALA A 135 -11.24 5.91 9.55
#